data_AF-A0A2P2K5E9-F1
#
_entry.id   AF-A0A2P2K5E9-F1
#
_cell.length_a   1.000
_cell.length_b   1.000
_cell.length_c   1.000
_cell.angle_alpha   90.00
_cell.angle_beta   90.00
_cell.angle_gamma   90.00
#
_symmetry.space_group_name_H-M   'P 1'
#
loop_
_entity.id
_entity.type
_entity.pdbx_description
1 polymer ?
#
loop_
_entity_poly.entity_id
_entity_poly.type
_entity_poly.pdbx_seq_one_letter_code
_entity_poly.pdbx_strand_id
1 'polypeptide(L)'
;MVLVLRWHQCSGFLCECMSETVHLHLVVVCNVNLFLKVFICSSVYCTQMLGHRLFPHAKYSIWVDSKSQFRRDPLGVLEALLWRSNSVLAISEHGARSSVYDEAKAVVQKHKASPEEVQVQLAQYKKDGLPKDKRFNGKKALNEASIIAREHTPLTNLFMCLWFNEVVRFTSRDQLSFPYVLWRLGVLQNINRFPVCVRKDLVNSMGHIRKAKPLIK
;
A
#
# COMPACT_ATOMS: atom_id res chain seq x y z
N MET A 1 5.29 5.38 -26.04
CA MET A 1 3.94 5.87 -26.38
C MET A 1 3.15 6.01 -25.07
N VAL A 2 3.11 7.21 -24.49
CA VAL A 2 2.35 7.47 -23.25
C VAL A 2 0.89 7.63 -23.66
N LEU A 3 0.08 6.60 -23.43
CA LEU A 3 -1.35 6.67 -23.70
C LEU A 3 -2.01 7.52 -22.61
N VAL A 4 -2.14 8.83 -22.86
CA VAL A 4 -2.96 9.72 -22.05
C VAL A 4 -4.42 9.46 -22.42
N LEU A 5 -5.07 8.58 -21.68
CA LEU A 5 -6.52 8.41 -21.80
C LEU A 5 -7.20 9.54 -21.00
N ARG A 6 -7.75 10.52 -21.73
CA ARG A 6 -8.81 11.40 -21.24
C ARG A 6 -9.99 10.52 -20.80
N TRP A 7 -10.55 10.77 -19.63
CA TRP A 7 -11.79 10.14 -19.21
C TRP A 7 -12.85 11.19 -18.91
N HIS A 8 -13.89 11.17 -19.76
CA HIS A 8 -15.16 11.81 -19.55
C HIS A 8 -15.95 11.11 -18.42
N GLN A 9 -16.89 11.89 -17.88
CA GLN A 9 -17.86 11.62 -16.82
C GLN A 9 -18.23 10.16 -16.54
N CYS A 10 -18.37 9.89 -15.24
CA CYS A 10 -18.92 8.65 -14.68
C CYS A 10 -20.30 8.32 -15.27
N SER A 11 -20.39 7.21 -16.00
CA SER A 11 -21.64 6.49 -16.24
C SER A 11 -21.36 5.05 -16.68
N GLY A 12 -21.80 4.09 -15.86
CA GLY A 12 -22.24 2.77 -16.33
C GLY A 12 -21.22 1.65 -16.52
N PHE A 13 -21.44 0.58 -15.75
CA PHE A 13 -21.29 -0.85 -16.07
C PHE A 13 -19.91 -1.55 -16.14
N LEU A 14 -20.01 -2.85 -15.80
CA LEU A 14 -18.98 -3.86 -15.58
C LEU A 14 -17.93 -3.95 -16.69
N CYS A 15 -16.73 -4.41 -16.32
CA CYS A 15 -15.79 -4.96 -17.29
C CYS A 15 -15.34 -6.36 -16.85
N GLU A 16 -15.73 -7.35 -17.65
CA GLU A 16 -15.28 -8.74 -17.60
C GLU A 16 -13.78 -8.87 -17.88
N CYS A 17 -13.19 -9.86 -17.22
CA CYS A 17 -11.81 -10.29 -17.42
C CYS A 17 -11.55 -10.71 -18.87
N MET A 18 -10.63 -10.04 -19.53
CA MET A 18 -9.79 -10.63 -20.57
C MET A 18 -8.36 -10.08 -20.48
N SER A 19 -7.38 -10.97 -20.61
CA SER A 19 -5.93 -10.76 -20.76
C SER A 19 -5.06 -11.06 -19.54
N GLU A 20 -3.98 -11.82 -19.79
CA GLU A 20 -2.91 -12.31 -18.92
C GLU A 20 -2.03 -11.21 -18.27
N THR A 21 -2.64 -10.11 -17.82
CA THR A 21 -1.95 -8.93 -17.30
C THR A 21 -2.27 -8.75 -15.82
N VAL A 22 -1.25 -8.55 -14.98
CA VAL A 22 -1.32 -8.43 -13.51
C VAL A 22 -2.58 -7.66 -13.06
N HIS A 23 -3.58 -8.37 -12.52
CA HIS A 23 -4.80 -7.76 -12.00
C HIS A 23 -4.47 -6.89 -10.78
N LEU A 24 -4.55 -5.58 -10.93
CA LEU A 24 -4.41 -4.62 -9.84
C LEU A 24 -5.81 -4.19 -9.39
N HIS A 25 -6.18 -4.55 -8.16
CA HIS A 25 -7.47 -4.21 -7.59
C HIS A 25 -7.36 -2.91 -6.77
N LEU A 26 -7.86 -1.82 -7.33
CA LEU A 26 -8.12 -0.58 -6.60
C LEU A 26 -9.64 -0.36 -6.56
N VAL A 27 -10.19 -0.36 -5.37
CA VAL A 27 -11.60 -0.04 -5.14
C VAL A 27 -11.70 1.41 -4.74
N VAL A 28 -12.62 2.16 -5.34
CA VAL A 28 -12.81 3.59 -5.08
C VAL A 28 -14.26 3.83 -4.66
N VAL A 29 -14.47 4.61 -3.60
CA VAL A 29 -15.82 4.94 -3.10
C VAL A 29 -16.00 6.44 -3.11
N CYS A 30 -17.00 6.92 -3.86
CA CYS A 30 -17.39 8.32 -3.95
C CYS A 30 -18.76 8.49 -3.30
N ASN A 31 -18.87 9.24 -2.19
CA ASN A 31 -20.14 9.58 -1.54
C ASN A 31 -21.15 8.42 -1.49
N VAL A 32 -20.79 7.33 -0.78
CA VAL A 32 -21.55 6.07 -0.63
C VAL A 32 -21.85 5.24 -1.89
N ASN A 33 -21.57 5.74 -3.10
CA ASN A 33 -21.59 4.93 -4.31
C ASN A 33 -20.24 4.20 -4.50
N LEU A 34 -20.31 2.87 -4.56
CA LEU A 34 -19.16 2.01 -4.80
C LEU A 34 -18.81 2.01 -6.30
N PHE A 35 -17.60 2.45 -6.63
CA PHE A 35 -17.06 2.32 -7.98
C PHE A 35 -15.86 1.37 -7.95
N LEU A 36 -16.08 0.12 -8.35
CA LEU A 36 -14.97 -0.77 -8.62
C LEU A 36 -14.32 -0.35 -9.94
N LYS A 37 -13.16 0.29 -9.88
CA LYS A 37 -12.37 0.61 -11.07
C LYS A 37 -11.10 -0.24 -11.07
N VAL A 38 -11.14 -1.35 -11.82
CA VAL A 38 -9.92 -2.12 -12.11
C VAL A 38 -9.03 -1.24 -12.97
N PHE A 39 -7.82 -0.95 -12.49
CA PHE A 39 -6.89 -0.04 -13.14
C PHE A 39 -5.65 -0.80 -13.58
N ILE A 40 -5.33 -0.74 -14.86
CA ILE A 40 -4.05 -1.23 -15.39
C ILE A 40 -3.11 -0.03 -15.43
N CYS A 41 -2.33 0.16 -14.36
CA CYS A 41 -1.23 1.12 -14.35
C CYS A 41 0.09 0.35 -14.52
N SER A 42 0.99 0.86 -15.37
CA SER A 42 2.32 0.31 -15.56
C SER A 42 3.20 0.36 -14.30
N SER A 43 2.79 1.13 -13.27
CA SER A 43 3.46 1.19 -11.98
C SER A 43 2.48 0.95 -10.82
N VAL A 44 2.67 -0.15 -10.09
CA VAL A 44 1.90 -0.54 -8.90
C VAL A 44 1.85 0.60 -7.86
N TYR A 45 2.93 1.39 -7.76
CA TYR A 45 3.06 2.44 -6.75
C TYR A 45 2.12 3.62 -6.99
N CYS A 46 1.74 3.90 -8.24
CA CYS A 46 0.82 4.98 -8.56
C CYS A 46 -0.58 4.69 -7.99
N THR A 47 -1.09 3.48 -8.17
CA THR A 47 -2.41 3.09 -7.63
C THR A 47 -2.36 2.84 -6.12
N GLN A 48 -1.25 2.30 -5.63
CA GLN A 48 -1.02 2.06 -4.21
C GLN A 48 -0.94 3.34 -3.40
N MET A 49 -0.19 4.34 -3.87
CA MET A 49 0.14 5.53 -3.08
C MET A 49 -0.57 6.80 -3.55
N LEU A 50 -0.77 6.97 -4.87
CA LEU A 50 -1.30 8.21 -5.44
C LEU A 50 -2.77 8.09 -5.86
N GLY A 51 -3.53 7.16 -5.28
CA GLY A 51 -4.95 7.00 -5.62
C GLY A 51 -5.80 8.28 -5.43
N HIS A 52 -5.44 9.14 -4.48
CA HIS A 52 -6.10 10.44 -4.29
C HIS A 52 -5.87 11.43 -5.45
N ARG A 53 -4.76 11.29 -6.20
CA ARG A 53 -4.50 12.09 -7.41
C ARG A 53 -5.21 11.52 -8.63
N LEU A 54 -5.30 10.18 -8.70
CA LEU A 54 -5.99 9.49 -9.79
C LEU A 54 -7.52 9.65 -9.70
N PHE A 55 -8.06 9.76 -8.48
CA PHE A 55 -9.49 9.88 -8.21
C PHE A 55 -9.75 11.02 -7.22
N PRO A 56 -9.65 12.29 -7.66
CA PRO A 56 -9.78 13.44 -6.75
C PRO A 56 -11.17 13.59 -6.11
N HIS A 57 -12.19 12.95 -6.69
CA HIS A 57 -13.56 12.95 -6.15
C HIS A 57 -13.87 11.75 -5.25
N ALA A 58 -12.91 10.84 -5.07
CA ALA A 58 -13.05 9.72 -4.17
C ALA A 58 -12.89 10.17 -2.72
N LYS A 59 -13.80 9.73 -1.86
CA LYS A 59 -13.65 9.93 -0.42
C LYS A 59 -12.82 8.81 0.20
N TYR A 60 -13.01 7.58 -0.28
CA TYR A 60 -12.26 6.43 0.19
C TYR A 60 -11.67 5.63 -0.96
N SER A 61 -10.59 4.91 -0.68
CA SER A 61 -10.07 3.90 -1.59
C SER A 61 -9.49 2.72 -0.85
N ILE A 62 -9.63 1.52 -1.42
CA ILE A 62 -8.98 0.31 -0.95
C ILE A 62 -8.05 -0.21 -2.04
N TRP A 63 -6.76 -0.26 -1.75
CA TRP A 63 -5.78 -0.92 -2.60
C TRP A 63 -5.54 -2.34 -2.08
N VAL A 64 -5.42 -3.31 -2.99
CA VAL A 64 -5.12 -4.71 -2.70
C VAL A 64 -4.00 -5.21 -3.61
N ASP A 65 -3.03 -5.91 -3.02
CA ASP A 65 -1.93 -6.54 -3.74
C ASP A 65 -2.47 -7.52 -4.80
N SER A 66 -1.82 -7.60 -5.96
CA SER A 66 -2.26 -8.45 -7.07
C SER A 66 -2.24 -9.95 -6.77
N LYS A 67 -1.58 -10.37 -5.68
CA LYS A 67 -1.63 -11.73 -5.13
C LYS A 67 -2.80 -11.96 -4.18
N SER A 68 -3.72 -11.00 -4.08
CA SER A 68 -4.85 -11.06 -3.16
C SER A 68 -6.17 -10.76 -3.87
N GLN A 69 -7.21 -11.49 -3.53
CA GLN A 69 -8.57 -11.29 -4.05
C GLN A 69 -9.55 -11.08 -2.90
N PHE A 70 -10.45 -10.10 -3.00
CA PHE A 70 -11.45 -9.83 -1.98
C PHE A 70 -12.39 -11.02 -1.73
N ARG A 71 -12.67 -11.27 -0.45
CA ARG A 71 -13.70 -12.20 0.02
C ARG A 71 -14.94 -11.50 0.57
N ARG A 72 -14.85 -10.19 0.80
CA ARG A 72 -15.87 -9.38 1.48
C ARG A 72 -16.26 -8.20 0.61
N ASP A 73 -17.48 -7.72 0.85
CA ASP A 73 -17.97 -6.48 0.25
C ASP A 73 -17.05 -5.29 0.62
N PRO A 74 -16.64 -4.45 -0.35
CA PRO A 74 -15.73 -3.35 -0.08
C PRO A 74 -16.24 -2.31 0.93
N LEU A 75 -17.54 -2.05 1.03
CA LEU A 75 -18.10 -1.18 2.05
C LEU A 75 -17.95 -1.82 3.44
N GLY A 76 -18.19 -3.13 3.54
CA GLY A 76 -17.92 -3.89 4.77
C GLY A 76 -16.44 -3.86 5.18
N VAL A 77 -15.52 -3.82 4.21
CA VAL A 77 -14.08 -3.61 4.49
C VAL A 77 -13.81 -2.21 5.04
N LEU A 78 -14.40 -1.15 4.46
CA LEU A 78 -14.27 0.21 4.97
C LEU A 78 -14.87 0.36 6.37
N GLU A 79 -16.03 -0.25 6.60
CA GLU A 79 -16.69 -0.24 7.91
C GLU A 79 -15.80 -0.89 8.98
N ALA A 80 -15.30 -2.10 8.70
CA ALA A 80 -14.47 -2.85 9.64
C ALA A 80 -13.11 -2.19 9.89
N LEU A 81 -12.48 -1.65 8.85
CA LEU A 81 -11.10 -1.15 8.94
C LEU A 81 -11.00 0.34 9.30
N LEU A 82 -11.93 1.17 8.86
CA LEU A 82 -11.88 2.63 9.05
C LEU A 82 -12.96 3.10 10.01
N TRP A 83 -14.25 2.89 9.68
CA TRP A 83 -15.35 3.57 10.39
C TRP A 83 -15.50 3.10 11.84
N ARG A 84 -15.51 1.79 12.10
CA ARG A 84 -15.65 1.25 13.47
C ARG A 84 -14.46 1.57 14.37
N SER A 85 -13.29 1.80 13.78
CA SER A 85 -12.06 2.12 14.52
C SER A 85 -11.74 3.61 14.53
N ASN A 86 -12.61 4.44 13.94
CA ASN A 86 -12.38 5.87 13.72
C ASN A 86 -10.98 6.18 13.12
N SER A 87 -10.53 5.33 12.19
CA SER A 87 -9.23 5.42 11.55
C SER A 87 -9.33 6.00 10.15
N VAL A 88 -8.36 6.81 9.76
CA VAL A 88 -8.29 7.42 8.42
C VAL A 88 -7.43 6.60 7.45
N LEU A 89 -6.62 5.70 7.99
CA LEU A 89 -5.76 4.79 7.24
C LEU A 89 -5.76 3.43 7.94
N ALA A 90 -5.89 2.36 7.18
CA ALA A 90 -5.72 1.00 7.65
C ALA A 90 -4.73 0.25 6.75
N ILE A 91 -3.82 -0.48 7.37
CA ILE A 91 -2.80 -1.28 6.70
C ILE A 91 -2.53 -2.56 7.49
N SER A 92 -2.24 -3.66 6.80
CA SER A 92 -1.93 -4.92 7.47
C SER A 92 -0.58 -4.87 8.19
N GLU A 93 -0.52 -5.47 9.38
CA GLU A 93 0.73 -5.65 10.10
C GLU A 93 1.65 -6.66 9.40
N HIS A 94 2.95 -6.43 9.49
CA HIS A 94 3.93 -7.38 8.97
C HIS A 94 3.93 -8.65 9.82
N GLY A 95 3.84 -9.84 9.22
CA GLY A 95 3.72 -11.10 9.97
C GLY A 95 4.97 -11.51 10.77
N ALA A 96 6.16 -11.36 10.20
CA ALA A 96 7.38 -11.99 10.76
C ALA A 96 8.29 -11.07 11.60
N ARG A 97 8.61 -9.86 11.13
CA ARG A 97 9.59 -8.95 11.75
C ARG A 97 8.92 -7.71 12.31
N SER A 98 9.60 -7.02 13.24
CA SER A 98 9.06 -5.84 13.91
C SER A 98 9.91 -4.57 13.79
N SER A 99 11.20 -4.67 13.41
CA SER A 99 12.10 -3.51 13.24
C SER A 99 12.50 -3.33 11.78
N VAL A 100 12.55 -2.07 11.31
CA VAL A 100 13.04 -1.68 9.97
C VAL A 100 14.45 -2.24 9.71
N TYR A 101 15.31 -2.25 10.72
CA TYR A 101 16.68 -2.74 10.59
C TYR A 101 16.76 -4.26 10.43
N ASP A 102 15.87 -5.00 11.09
CA ASP A 102 15.77 -6.45 10.91
C ASP A 102 15.15 -6.80 9.55
N GLU A 103 14.19 -6.00 9.09
CA GLU A 103 13.61 -6.14 7.74
C GLU A 103 14.66 -5.91 6.66
N ALA A 104 15.47 -4.86 6.79
CA ALA A 104 16.51 -4.56 5.82
C ALA A 104 17.50 -5.72 5.64
N LYS A 105 17.91 -6.38 6.72
CA LYS A 105 18.74 -7.60 6.66
C LYS A 105 18.04 -8.71 5.88
N ALA A 106 16.74 -8.93 6.15
CA ALA A 106 15.95 -9.95 5.46
C ALA A 106 15.72 -9.62 3.97
N VAL A 107 15.55 -8.35 3.62
CA VAL A 107 15.42 -7.87 2.24
C VAL A 107 16.68 -8.21 1.44
N VAL A 108 17.86 -7.96 2.01
CA VAL A 108 19.15 -8.30 1.39
C VAL A 108 19.33 -9.81 1.29
N GLN A 109 19.11 -10.57 2.37
CA GLN A 109 19.23 -12.04 2.37
C GLN A 109 18.31 -12.72 1.35
N LYS A 110 17.10 -12.17 1.15
CA LYS A 110 16.13 -12.67 0.17
C LYS A 110 16.36 -12.15 -1.25
N HIS A 111 17.45 -11.42 -1.50
CA HIS A 111 17.81 -10.84 -2.79
C HIS A 111 16.67 -9.98 -3.38
N LYS A 112 16.02 -9.20 -2.50
CA LYS A 112 14.89 -8.33 -2.87
C LYS A 112 15.31 -6.90 -3.21
N ALA A 113 16.49 -6.47 -2.79
CA ALA A 113 17.15 -5.23 -3.19
C ALA A 113 18.66 -5.42 -3.04
N SER A 114 19.46 -4.59 -3.70
CA SER A 114 20.91 -4.69 -3.56
C SER A 114 21.35 -4.29 -2.14
N PRO A 115 22.44 -4.86 -1.61
CA PRO A 115 23.01 -4.42 -0.34
C PRO A 115 23.33 -2.93 -0.32
N GLU A 116 23.86 -2.39 -1.44
CA GLU A 116 24.23 -0.98 -1.56
C GLU A 116 23.00 -0.06 -1.48
N GLU A 117 21.93 -0.38 -2.22
CA GLU A 117 20.68 0.41 -2.21
C GLU A 117 20.08 0.46 -0.79
N VAL A 118 20.04 -0.70 -0.11
CA VAL A 118 19.52 -0.81 1.25
C VAL A 118 20.40 -0.05 2.24
N GLN A 119 21.73 -0.10 2.07
CA GLN A 119 22.68 0.60 2.92
C GLN A 119 22.50 2.12 2.82
N VAL A 120 22.37 2.67 1.62
CA VAL A 120 22.15 4.13 1.41
C VAL A 120 20.88 4.58 2.12
N GLN A 121 19.78 3.84 1.96
CA GLN A 121 18.51 4.13 2.62
C GLN A 121 18.63 4.09 4.15
N LEU A 122 19.22 3.02 4.69
CA LEU A 122 19.37 2.88 6.14
C LEU A 122 20.35 3.88 6.75
N ALA A 123 21.41 4.26 6.03
CA ALA A 123 22.36 5.27 6.50
C ALA A 123 21.66 6.61 6.69
N GLN A 124 20.80 7.01 5.73
CA GLN A 124 19.97 8.20 5.86
C GLN A 124 19.02 8.08 7.06
N TYR A 125 18.30 6.97 7.21
CA TYR A 125 17.34 6.81 8.31
C TYR A 125 18.01 6.82 9.69
N LYS A 126 19.22 6.27 9.79
CA LYS A 126 20.04 6.35 11.02
C LYS A 126 20.49 7.78 11.30
N LYS A 127 20.96 8.50 10.27
CA LYS A 127 21.37 9.91 10.39
C LYS A 127 20.22 10.78 10.88
N ASP A 128 19.02 10.49 10.40
CA ASP A 128 17.82 11.23 10.78
C ASP A 128 17.31 10.89 12.17
N GLY A 129 17.81 9.81 12.80
CA GLY A 129 17.46 9.42 14.16
C GLY A 129 16.28 8.44 14.27
N LEU A 130 15.97 7.69 13.19
CA LEU A 130 14.92 6.67 13.24
C LEU A 130 15.19 5.67 14.40
N PRO A 131 14.24 5.48 15.33
CA PRO A 131 14.42 4.57 16.44
C PRO A 131 14.68 3.14 15.98
N LYS A 132 15.55 2.43 16.70
CA LYS A 132 15.75 0.99 16.52
C LYS A 132 14.61 0.16 17.10
N ASP A 133 13.73 0.79 17.85
CA ASP A 133 12.61 0.16 18.54
C ASP A 133 11.69 -0.56 17.57
N LYS A 134 11.23 -1.72 18.03
CA LYS A 134 10.33 -2.61 17.28
C LYS A 134 8.88 -2.11 17.30
N ARG A 135 8.60 -1.03 18.04
CA ARG A 135 7.27 -0.50 18.27
C ARG A 135 7.28 1.03 18.18
N PHE A 136 6.24 1.57 17.54
CA PHE A 136 5.90 2.99 17.61
C PHE A 136 4.61 3.13 18.41
N ASN A 137 4.67 3.84 19.53
CA ASN A 137 3.56 4.06 20.47
C ASN A 137 2.90 2.73 20.89
N GLY A 138 3.71 1.76 21.31
CA GLY A 138 3.24 0.44 21.75
C GLY A 138 2.76 -0.50 20.64
N LYS A 139 2.63 -0.05 19.39
CA LYS A 139 2.20 -0.88 18.25
C LYS A 139 3.38 -1.26 17.35
N LYS A 140 3.30 -2.40 16.67
CA LYS A 140 4.37 -2.92 15.79
C LYS A 140 4.76 -1.90 14.71
N ALA A 141 6.05 -1.60 14.58
CA ALA A 141 6.51 -0.56 13.65
C ALA A 141 6.34 -0.98 12.18
N LEU A 142 6.58 -2.27 11.88
CA LEU A 142 6.49 -2.80 10.52
C LEU A 142 5.07 -3.19 10.11
N ASN A 143 4.71 -2.74 8.91
CA ASN A 143 3.48 -3.07 8.23
C ASN A 143 3.81 -3.66 6.86
N GLU A 144 2.88 -4.43 6.32
CA GLU A 144 2.95 -4.98 4.98
C GLU A 144 1.79 -4.38 4.20
N ALA A 145 2.07 -3.67 3.10
CA ALA A 145 1.01 -3.16 2.26
C ALA A 145 0.47 -4.29 1.37
N SER A 146 -0.23 -5.27 1.96
CA SER A 146 -1.04 -6.23 1.20
C SER A 146 -2.45 -5.70 0.94
N ILE A 147 -2.98 -4.96 1.90
CA ILE A 147 -4.24 -4.22 1.79
C ILE A 147 -4.01 -2.85 2.43
N ILE A 148 -4.43 -1.80 1.73
CA ILE A 148 -4.47 -0.43 2.27
C ILE A 148 -5.88 0.11 2.07
N ALA A 149 -6.62 0.34 3.15
CA ALA A 149 -7.85 1.11 3.12
C ALA A 149 -7.56 2.53 3.62
N ARG A 150 -8.09 3.55 2.96
CA ARG A 150 -7.83 4.95 3.34
C ARG A 150 -8.99 5.87 3.03
N GLU A 151 -9.17 6.86 3.88
CA GLU A 151 -9.93 8.08 3.60
C GLU A 151 -8.99 9.13 2.99
N HIS A 152 -9.47 9.88 2.00
CA HIS A 152 -8.73 10.92 1.31
C HIS A 152 -8.92 12.25 2.03
N THR A 153 -8.05 12.50 3.00
CA THR A 153 -7.96 13.75 3.77
C THR A 153 -6.67 14.48 3.39
N PRO A 154 -6.53 15.79 3.64
CA PRO A 154 -5.28 16.50 3.38
C PRO A 154 -4.07 15.83 4.05
N LEU A 155 -4.24 15.37 5.29
CA LEU A 155 -3.16 14.74 6.05
C LEU A 155 -2.79 13.35 5.50
N THR A 156 -3.79 12.50 5.22
CA THR A 156 -3.51 11.18 4.63
C THR A 156 -2.92 11.31 3.23
N ASN A 157 -3.37 12.26 2.42
CA ASN A 157 -2.83 12.51 1.09
C ASN A 157 -1.36 12.98 1.14
N LEU A 158 -1.02 13.86 2.08
CA LEU A 158 0.36 14.27 2.34
C LEU A 158 1.22 13.07 2.74
N PHE A 159 0.75 12.25 3.69
CA PHE A 159 1.45 11.04 4.11
C PHE A 159 1.73 10.10 2.92
N MET A 160 0.73 9.85 2.07
CA MET A 160 0.90 8.97 0.91
C MET A 160 1.88 9.56 -0.13
N CYS A 161 1.90 10.89 -0.32
CA CYS A 161 2.87 11.56 -1.19
C CYS A 161 4.30 11.44 -0.65
N LEU A 162 4.50 11.68 0.65
CA LEU A 162 5.80 11.52 1.30
C LEU A 162 6.30 10.08 1.20
N TRP A 163 5.40 9.12 1.38
CA TRP A 163 5.71 7.71 1.24
C TRP A 163 6.09 7.32 -0.19
N PHE A 164 5.38 7.85 -1.18
CA PHE A 164 5.74 7.70 -2.59
C PHE A 164 7.13 8.25 -2.90
N ASN A 165 7.47 9.44 -2.37
CA ASN A 165 8.80 10.04 -2.57
C ASN A 165 9.91 9.14 -2.04
N GLU A 166 9.73 8.49 -0.88
CA GLU A 166 10.72 7.58 -0.31
C GLU A 166 10.91 6.30 -1.15
N VAL A 167 9.81 5.74 -1.66
CA VAL A 167 9.84 4.55 -2.55
C VAL A 167 10.53 4.84 -3.88
N VAL A 168 10.34 6.05 -4.43
CA VAL A 168 10.99 6.48 -5.67
C VAL A 168 12.46 6.84 -5.44
N ARG A 169 12.79 7.44 -4.30
CA ARG A 169 14.14 7.88 -3.96
C ARG A 169 15.07 6.72 -3.60
N PHE A 170 14.57 5.71 -2.91
CA PHE A 170 15.37 4.60 -2.39
C PHE A 170 14.89 3.26 -2.95
N THR A 171 14.80 2.24 -2.11
CA THR A 171 14.29 0.94 -2.53
C THR A 171 12.77 0.97 -2.62
N SER A 172 12.24 0.14 -3.51
CA SER A 172 10.81 -0.06 -3.65
C SER A 172 10.16 -0.86 -2.50
N ARG A 173 10.88 -1.08 -1.40
CA ARG A 173 10.44 -1.87 -0.25
C ARG A 173 9.66 -0.98 0.70
N ASP A 174 8.34 -0.98 0.48
CA ASP A 174 7.30 -0.34 1.28
C ASP A 174 7.46 -0.56 2.80
N GLN A 175 7.91 -1.76 3.20
CA GLN A 175 8.19 -2.12 4.59
C GLN A 175 9.31 -1.29 5.24
N LEU A 176 10.26 -0.75 4.46
CA LEU A 176 11.33 0.11 4.96
C LEU A 176 10.89 1.57 5.05
N SER A 177 10.19 2.06 4.01
CA SER A 177 9.82 3.46 3.89
C SER A 177 8.58 3.83 4.71
N PHE A 178 7.58 2.96 4.83
CA PHE A 178 6.35 3.26 5.57
C PHE A 178 6.62 3.65 7.03
N PRO A 179 7.36 2.85 7.82
CA PRO A 179 7.55 3.14 9.23
C PRO A 179 8.36 4.41 9.44
N TYR A 180 9.31 4.68 8.52
CA TYR A 180 10.11 5.90 8.54
C TYR A 180 9.28 7.16 8.27
N VAL A 181 8.42 7.15 7.24
CA VAL A 181 7.55 8.29 6.92
C VAL A 181 6.55 8.53 8.04
N LEU A 182 6.01 7.46 8.62
CA LEU A 182 5.09 7.55 9.75
C LEU A 182 5.75 8.19 10.97
N TRP A 183 6.95 7.73 11.31
CA TRP A 183 7.74 8.29 12.40
C TRP A 183 8.09 9.76 12.16
N ARG A 184 8.58 10.10 10.96
CA ARG A 184 8.99 11.46 10.61
C ARG A 184 7.82 12.44 10.54
N LEU A 185 6.66 12.01 10.07
CA LEU A 185 5.48 12.88 10.00
C LEU A 185 4.91 13.16 11.40
N GLY A 186 4.90 12.17 12.30
CA GLY A 186 4.57 12.32 13.73
C GLY A 186 3.11 12.69 14.07
N VAL A 187 2.36 13.26 13.13
CA VAL A 187 1.00 13.79 13.36
C VAL A 187 -0.12 12.83 12.94
N LEU A 188 0.19 11.78 12.16
CA LEU A 188 -0.81 10.79 11.72
C LEU A 188 -1.01 9.70 12.79
N GLN A 189 -2.00 9.88 13.66
CA GLN A 189 -2.22 9.00 14.82
C GLN A 189 -3.31 7.93 14.60
N ASN A 190 -4.35 8.23 13.83
CA ASN A 190 -5.53 7.37 13.65
C ASN A 190 -5.31 6.32 12.55
N ILE A 191 -4.31 5.45 12.76
CA ILE A 191 -3.98 4.35 11.86
C ILE A 191 -4.37 3.01 12.48
N ASN A 192 -5.22 2.27 11.77
CA ASN A 192 -5.55 0.89 12.07
C ASN A 192 -4.52 -0.06 11.46
N ARG A 193 -3.59 -0.54 12.31
CA ARG A 193 -2.65 -1.60 11.96
C ARG A 193 -3.28 -2.93 12.35
N PHE A 194 -3.92 -3.60 11.39
CA PHE A 194 -4.70 -4.80 11.69
C PHE A 194 -3.86 -6.08 11.53
N PRO A 195 -4.09 -7.10 12.37
CA PRO A 195 -3.27 -8.30 12.38
C PRO A 195 -3.48 -9.18 11.14
N VAL A 196 -2.54 -10.11 10.93
CA VAL A 196 -2.54 -11.03 9.79
C VAL A 196 -3.80 -11.90 9.70
N CYS A 197 -4.44 -12.24 10.82
CA CYS A 197 -5.71 -12.98 10.82
C CYS A 197 -6.83 -12.19 10.13
N VAL A 198 -7.02 -10.92 10.49
CA VAL A 198 -8.01 -10.03 9.85
C VAL A 198 -7.73 -9.92 8.35
N ARG A 199 -6.45 -9.80 7.96
CA ARG A 199 -6.09 -9.81 6.53
C ARG A 199 -6.59 -11.08 5.82
N LYS A 200 -6.39 -12.26 6.41
CA LYS A 200 -6.81 -13.56 5.83
C LYS A 200 -8.34 -13.70 5.74
N ASP A 201 -9.07 -13.00 6.60
CA ASP A 201 -10.54 -12.99 6.57
C ASP A 201 -11.09 -12.07 5.46
N LEU A 202 -10.32 -11.03 5.09
CA LEU A 202 -10.68 -10.06 4.07
C LEU A 202 -10.33 -10.50 2.64
N VAL A 203 -9.21 -11.21 2.45
CA VAL A 203 -8.71 -11.59 1.13
C VAL A 203 -8.20 -13.04 1.05
N ASN A 204 -8.44 -13.67 -0.10
CA ASN A 204 -7.78 -14.90 -0.55
C ASN A 204 -6.36 -14.60 -1.01
N SER A 205 -5.39 -15.43 -0.66
CA SER A 205 -4.07 -15.42 -1.31
C SER A 205 -4.13 -16.20 -2.61
N MET A 206 -4.04 -15.47 -3.72
CA MET A 206 -3.86 -16.00 -5.06
C MET A 206 -2.35 -16.08 -5.28
N GLY A 207 -1.76 -17.27 -5.20
CA GLY A 207 -0.33 -17.44 -5.51
C GLY A 207 -0.01 -16.92 -6.91
N HIS A 208 1.25 -16.55 -7.16
CA HIS A 208 1.70 -16.30 -8.54
C HIS A 208 1.63 -17.62 -9.31
N ILE A 209 0.72 -17.74 -10.28
CA ILE A 209 0.59 -18.94 -11.12
C ILE A 209 1.91 -19.20 -11.87
N ARG A 210 2.65 -18.13 -12.23
CA ARG A 210 4.02 -18.19 -12.76
C ARG A 210 4.85 -17.01 -12.25
N LYS A 211 6.11 -17.25 -11.86
CA LYS A 211 7.08 -16.15 -11.68
C LYS A 211 7.48 -15.67 -13.07
N ALA A 212 7.31 -14.38 -13.36
CA ALA A 212 7.86 -13.79 -14.57
C ALA A 212 9.38 -14.07 -14.61
N LYS A 213 9.87 -14.64 -15.72
CA LYS A 213 11.31 -14.82 -15.90
C LYS A 213 11.97 -13.43 -15.91
N PRO A 214 13.15 -13.27 -15.30
CA PRO A 214 13.90 -12.02 -15.42
C PRO A 214 14.04 -11.67 -16.89
N LEU A 215 13.82 -10.40 -17.23
CA LEU A 215 14.20 -9.92 -18.55
C LEU A 215 15.72 -10.09 -18.65
N ILE A 216 16.15 -10.97 -19.54
CA ILE A 216 17.56 -11.10 -19.92
C ILE A 216 17.93 -9.77 -20.56
N LYS A 217 18.91 -9.07 -19.99
CA LYS A 217 19.43 -7.80 -20.52
C LYS A 217 20.20 -8.05 -21.82
#